data_AF-A0A950III5-F1
#
_entry.id   AF-A0A950III5-F1
#
_cell.length_a   1.000
_cell.length_b   1.000
_cell.length_c   1.000
_cell.angle_alpha   90.00
_cell.angle_beta   90.00
_cell.angle_gamma   90.00
#
_symmetry.space_group_name_H-M   'P 1'
#
loop_
_entity.id
_entity.type
_entity.pdbx_description
1 polymer ?
#
loop_
_entity_poly.entity_id
_entity_poly.type
_entity_poly.pdbx_seq_one_letter_code
_entity_poly.pdbx_strand_id
1 'polypeptide(L)'
;DYLDSTGFYQNRVAKEHRSRMNVPFYLHDETLNAAFLAGAKERGLLQLMGHKSVGGMRASLYNAMPITGVQALVAYLKEFEAGHG
;
A
#
# COMPACT_ATOMS: atom_id res chain seq x y z
N ASP A 1 4.14 -0.53 10.43
CA ASP A 1 4.85 0.65 10.97
C ASP A 1 4.81 1.83 10.04
N TYR A 2 5.37 1.77 8.83
CA TYR A 2 5.39 2.93 7.92
C TYR A 2 4.00 3.55 7.64
N LEU A 3 2.98 2.72 7.40
CA LEU A 3 1.61 3.16 7.16
C LEU A 3 0.98 3.95 8.32
N ASP A 4 1.52 3.82 9.54
CA ASP A 4 1.05 4.57 10.71
C ASP A 4 1.98 5.73 11.08
N SER A 5 3.14 5.86 10.43
CA SER A 5 4.11 6.91 10.74
C SER A 5 3.80 8.24 10.07
N THR A 6 2.88 8.26 9.10
CA THR A 6 2.52 9.45 8.33
C THR A 6 1.00 9.58 8.20
N GLY A 7 0.54 10.78 7.85
CA GLY A 7 -0.89 11.05 7.61
C GLY A 7 -1.35 10.76 6.19
N PHE A 8 -0.44 10.47 5.26
CA PHE A 8 -0.77 10.30 3.84
C PHE A 8 -1.54 9.00 3.57
N TYR A 9 -1.16 7.94 4.27
CA TYR A 9 -1.81 6.63 4.20
C TYR A 9 -2.70 6.37 5.41
N GLN A 10 -3.71 5.54 5.22
CA GLN A 10 -4.62 5.10 6.28
C GLN A 10 -4.84 3.60 6.19
N ASN A 11 -4.75 2.92 7.33
CA ASN A 11 -5.28 1.57 7.49
C ASN A 11 -6.53 1.64 8.40
N ARG A 12 -7.69 1.31 7.82
CA ARG A 12 -8.99 1.38 8.51
C ARG A 12 -9.24 0.21 9.49
N VAL A 13 -8.32 -0.75 9.58
CA VAL A 13 -8.39 -1.88 10.52
C VAL A 13 -7.69 -1.54 11.83
N ALA A 14 -8.38 -1.79 12.96
CA ALA A 14 -7.84 -1.64 14.31
C ALA A 14 -6.52 -2.42 14.45
N LYS A 15 -5.52 -1.82 15.11
CA LYS A 15 -4.12 -2.25 15.08
C LYS A 15 -3.94 -3.71 15.52
N GLU A 16 -4.64 -4.10 16.58
CA GLU A 16 -4.70 -5.43 17.18
C GLU A 16 -5.33 -6.51 16.27
N HIS A 17 -6.05 -6.10 15.22
CA HIS A 17 -6.74 -6.99 14.28
C HIS A 17 -6.12 -6.99 12.88
N ARG A 18 -5.00 -6.30 12.69
CA ARG A 18 -4.35 -6.22 11.37
C ARG A 18 -3.73 -7.55 10.98
N SER A 19 -4.08 -8.02 9.78
CA SER A 19 -3.50 -9.22 9.21
C SER A 19 -2.03 -9.00 8.87
N ARG A 20 -1.20 -9.99 9.16
CA ARG A 20 0.20 -10.07 8.70
C ARG A 20 0.32 -10.47 7.23
N MET A 21 -0.76 -10.98 6.64
CA MET A 21 -0.78 -11.57 5.30
C MET A 21 -1.46 -10.67 4.27
N ASN A 22 -2.52 -9.95 4.67
CA ASN A 22 -3.26 -9.09 3.77
C ASN A 22 -3.37 -7.70 4.41
N VAL A 23 -2.58 -6.77 3.92
CA VAL A 23 -2.49 -5.41 4.47
C VAL A 23 -3.27 -4.46 3.56
N PRO A 24 -4.55 -4.18 3.86
CA PRO A 24 -5.28 -3.12 3.18
C PRO A 24 -4.77 -1.76 3.64
N PHE A 25 -4.69 -0.81 2.73
CA PHE A 25 -4.37 0.58 3.03
C PHE A 25 -5.01 1.49 1.99
N TYR A 26 -5.18 2.75 2.37
CA TYR A 26 -5.90 3.78 1.61
C TYR A 26 -5.02 5.03 1.56
N LEU A 27 -5.07 5.77 0.46
CA LEU A 27 -4.61 7.15 0.45
C LEU A 27 -5.69 8.02 1.09
N HIS A 28 -5.29 9.09 1.78
CA HIS A 28 -6.26 10.11 2.22
C HIS A 28 -6.97 10.77 1.05
N ASP A 29 -6.23 11.07 -0.02
CA ASP A 29 -6.80 11.53 -1.30
C ASP A 29 -6.96 10.33 -2.25
N GLU A 30 -8.19 9.82 -2.37
CA GLU A 30 -8.49 8.69 -3.24
C GLU A 30 -8.39 9.03 -4.75
N THR A 31 -8.32 10.32 -5.13
CA THR A 31 -8.11 10.72 -6.53
C THR A 31 -6.74 10.28 -7.06
N LEU A 32 -5.78 10.08 -6.16
CA LEU A 32 -4.42 9.65 -6.46
C LEU A 32 -4.29 8.12 -6.64
N ASN A 33 -5.32 7.33 -6.35
CA ASN A 33 -5.26 5.86 -6.42
C ASN A 33 -4.84 5.35 -7.80
N ALA A 34 -5.33 5.98 -8.88
CA ALA A 34 -4.97 5.58 -10.24
C ALA A 34 -3.48 5.83 -10.54
N ALA A 35 -2.97 7.00 -10.13
CA ALA A 35 -1.56 7.36 -10.27
C ALA A 35 -0.66 6.44 -9.44
N PHE A 36 -1.07 6.10 -8.21
CA PHE A 36 -0.37 5.15 -7.36
C PHE A 36 -0.26 3.77 -8.02
N LEU A 37 -1.36 3.23 -8.53
CA LEU A 37 -1.35 1.90 -9.17
C LEU A 37 -0.51 1.88 -10.45
N ALA A 38 -0.51 2.98 -11.21
CA ALA A 38 0.35 3.13 -12.38
C ALA A 38 1.84 3.14 -12.01
N GLY A 39 2.24 4.00 -11.07
CA GLY A 39 3.64 4.09 -10.63
C GLY A 39 4.15 2.83 -9.93
N ALA A 40 3.29 2.12 -9.21
CA ALA A 40 3.62 0.82 -8.63
C ALA A 40 3.90 -0.22 -9.72
N LYS A 41 3.05 -0.27 -10.76
CA LYS A 41 3.20 -1.18 -11.88
C LYS A 41 4.51 -0.97 -12.64
N GLU A 42 4.92 0.28 -12.84
CA GLU A 42 6.22 0.62 -13.46
C GLU A 42 7.42 0.08 -12.66
N ARG A 43 7.28 -0.04 -11.33
CA ARG A 43 8.29 -0.60 -10.42
C ARG A 43 8.18 -2.12 -10.25
N GLY A 44 7.32 -2.78 -11.03
CA GLY A 44 7.07 -4.22 -10.92
C GLY A 44 6.26 -4.62 -9.67
N LEU A 45 5.68 -3.66 -8.95
CA LEU A 45 4.82 -3.90 -7.79
C LEU A 45 3.39 -4.16 -8.28
N LEU A 46 3.13 -5.40 -8.68
CA LEU A 46 1.86 -5.83 -9.28
C LEU A 46 0.82 -6.23 -8.22
N GLN A 47 -0.45 -6.25 -8.63
CA GLN A 47 -1.58 -6.76 -7.83
C GLN A 47 -1.82 -6.04 -6.50
N LEU A 48 -1.55 -4.73 -6.45
CA LEU A 48 -1.83 -3.90 -5.28
C LEU A 48 -3.25 -3.30 -5.24
N MET A 49 -4.04 -3.42 -6.32
CA MET A 49 -5.41 -2.89 -6.33
C MET A 49 -6.25 -3.59 -5.25
N GLY A 50 -6.92 -2.79 -4.41
CA GLY A 50 -7.83 -3.29 -3.39
C GLY A 50 -9.05 -3.99 -3.99
N HIS A 51 -9.81 -4.68 -3.14
CA HIS A 51 -11.03 -5.35 -3.59
C HIS A 51 -12.08 -4.32 -4.02
N LYS A 52 -12.81 -4.61 -5.11
CA LYS A 52 -13.77 -3.67 -5.74
C LYS A 52 -14.79 -3.07 -4.76
N SER A 53 -15.23 -3.85 -3.77
CA SER A 53 -16.23 -3.41 -2.78
C SER A 53 -15.69 -2.42 -1.74
N VAL A 54 -14.37 -2.35 -1.53
CA VAL A 54 -13.76 -1.53 -0.48
C VAL A 54 -12.82 -0.45 -1.05
N GLY A 55 -12.36 -0.58 -2.29
CA GLY A 55 -11.42 0.36 -2.90
C GLY A 55 -10.01 0.29 -2.30
N GLY A 56 -9.23 1.36 -2.52
CA GLY A 56 -7.87 1.50 -2.01
C GLY A 56 -6.88 0.47 -2.57
N MET A 57 -5.90 0.10 -1.74
CA MET A 57 -4.85 -0.85 -2.09
C MET A 57 -4.82 -2.00 -1.08
N ARG A 58 -4.24 -3.11 -1.51
CA ARG A 58 -4.00 -4.28 -0.67
C ARG A 58 -2.67 -4.93 -1.02
N ALA A 59 -1.74 -4.96 -0.07
CA ALA A 59 -0.52 -5.75 -0.18
C ALA A 59 -0.76 -7.16 0.38
N SER A 60 -0.56 -8.17 -0.47
CA SER A 60 -0.70 -9.58 -0.08
C SER A 60 0.67 -10.21 0.11
N LEU A 61 1.02 -10.53 1.36
CA LEU A 61 2.35 -10.93 1.83
C LEU A 61 2.36 -12.42 2.23
N TYR A 62 2.04 -13.30 1.28
CA TYR A 62 2.08 -14.75 1.50
C TYR A 62 3.50 -15.29 1.66
N ASN A 63 3.64 -16.54 2.07
CA ASN A 63 4.93 -17.16 2.40
C ASN A 63 5.97 -17.07 1.26
N ALA A 64 5.54 -17.04 0.00
CA ALA A 64 6.42 -16.91 -1.16
C ALA A 64 6.85 -15.47 -1.46
N MET A 65 6.31 -14.47 -0.75
CA MET A 65 6.65 -13.06 -0.94
C MET A 65 8.00 -12.77 -0.27
N PRO A 66 9.05 -12.43 -1.04
CA PRO A 66 10.36 -12.15 -0.47
C PRO A 66 10.36 -10.83 0.29
N ILE A 67 11.24 -10.72 1.30
CA ILE A 67 11.40 -9.50 2.08
C ILE A 67 11.81 -8.31 1.21
N THR A 68 12.58 -8.55 0.14
CA THR A 68 12.98 -7.53 -0.83
C THR A 68 11.78 -6.91 -1.54
N GLY A 69 10.71 -7.69 -1.79
CA GLY A 69 9.45 -7.17 -2.34
C GLY A 69 8.74 -6.23 -1.35
N VAL A 70 8.74 -6.57 -0.06
CA VAL A 70 8.21 -5.69 1.00
C VAL A 70 9.02 -4.40 1.12
N GLN A 71 10.35 -4.50 1.05
CA GLN A 71 11.24 -3.33 1.07
C GLN A 71 11.01 -2.43 -0.14
N ALA A 72 10.87 -2.99 -1.34
CA ALA A 72 10.55 -2.25 -2.56
C ALA A 72 9.19 -1.54 -2.44
N LEU A 73 8.18 -2.20 -1.88
CA LEU A 73 6.89 -1.58 -1.60
C LEU A 73 7.02 -0.40 -0.64
N VAL A 74 7.74 -0.56 0.48
CA VAL A 74 7.94 0.52 1.46
C VAL A 74 8.74 1.68 0.87
N ALA A 75 9.74 1.41 0.05
CA ALA A 75 10.49 2.45 -0.67
C ALA A 75 9.57 3.24 -1.60
N TYR A 76 8.71 2.54 -2.35
CA TYR A 76 7.73 3.19 -3.22
C TYR A 76 6.70 4.02 -2.44
N LEU A 77 6.20 3.53 -1.30
CA LEU A 77 5.28 4.29 -0.45
C LEU A 77 5.89 5.64 -0.03
N LYS A 78 7.18 5.64 0.33
CA LYS A 78 7.92 6.86 0.69
C LYS A 78 8.08 7.81 -0.48
N GLU A 79 8.48 7.27 -1.63
CA GLU A 79 8.68 8.06 -2.86
C GLU A 79 7.37 8.71 -3.32
N PHE A 80 6.28 7.95 -3.34
CA PHE A 80 4.99 8.43 -3.79
C PHE A 80 4.45 9.54 -2.88
N GLU A 81 4.57 9.35 -1.56
CA GLU A 81 4.19 10.37 -0.57
C GLU A 81 5.04 11.64 -0.71
N ALA A 82 6.35 11.52 -0.87
CA ALA A 82 7.22 12.69 -1.05
C ALA A 82 6.90 13.50 -2.33
N GLY A 83 6.34 12.86 -3.35
CA GLY A 83 5.95 13.52 -4.61
C GLY A 83 4.53 14.10 -4.63
N HIS A 84 3.67 13.74 -3.67
CA HIS A 84 2.24 14.12 -3.68
C HIS A 84 1.70 14.64 -2.34
N GLY A 85 2.51 14.63 -1.28
CA GLY A 85 2.17 15.10 0.07
C GLY A 85 2.56 16.55 0.33
#